data_AF-A0A256WMA3-F1
#
_entry.id   AF-A0A256WMA3-F1
#
_cell.length_a   1.000
_cell.length_b   1.000
_cell.length_c   1.000
_cell.angle_alpha   90.00
_cell.angle_beta   90.00
_cell.angle_gamma   90.00
#
_symmetry.space_group_name_H-M   'P 1'
#
loop_
_entity.id
_entity.type
_entity.pdbx_description
1 polymer ?
#
loop_
_entity_poly.entity_id
_entity_poly.type
_entity_poly.pdbx_seq_one_letter_code
_entity_poly.pdbx_strand_id
1 'polypeptide(L)'
;MKNHYLFLFLWSLSLSGAVCAQKSQDSLLWQTKFEKSYFKETTTYEECISFSKQLATESELIHYQEMGKSPQNRPIPLLIVEYGYLSKIFAFAR
;
A
#
# COMPACT_ATOMS: atom_id res chain seq x y z
N MET A 1 -31.89 -39.07 21.49
CA MET A 1 -32.33 -37.88 20.70
C MET A 1 -31.75 -36.54 21.15
N LYS A 2 -31.24 -36.36 22.38
CA LYS A 2 -30.68 -35.06 22.84
C LYS A 2 -29.25 -34.76 22.33
N ASN A 3 -28.42 -35.78 22.12
CA ASN A 3 -27.00 -35.58 21.74
C ASN A 3 -26.77 -35.13 20.29
N HIS A 4 -27.77 -35.25 19.41
CA HIS A 4 -27.63 -34.88 18.00
C HIS A 4 -27.76 -33.37 17.78
N TYR A 5 -28.58 -32.68 18.58
CA TYR A 5 -28.72 -31.23 18.56
C TYR A 5 -27.46 -30.51 19.07
N LEU A 6 -26.76 -31.12 20.05
CA LEU A 6 -25.49 -30.60 20.56
C LEU A 6 -24.40 -30.60 19.48
N PHE A 7 -24.37 -31.63 18.63
CA PHE A 7 -23.40 -31.75 17.54
C PHE A 7 -23.67 -30.76 16.40
N LEU A 8 -24.95 -30.56 16.05
CA LEU A 8 -25.37 -29.55 15.06
C LEU A 8 -25.10 -28.12 15.55
N PHE A 9 -25.29 -27.87 16.85
CA PHE A 9 -24.99 -26.58 17.48
C PHE A 9 -23.47 -26.29 17.47
N LEU A 10 -22.63 -27.27 17.80
CA LEU A 10 -21.16 -27.14 17.72
C LEU A 10 -20.64 -26.93 16.28
N TRP A 11 -21.27 -27.54 15.28
CA TRP A 11 -20.95 -27.28 13.87
C TRP A 11 -21.34 -25.88 13.42
N SER A 12 -22.48 -25.34 13.88
CA SER A 12 -22.87 -23.96 13.57
C SER A 12 -21.95 -22.91 14.21
N LEU A 13 -21.39 -23.20 15.39
CA LEU A 13 -20.55 -22.26 16.13
C LEU A 13 -19.15 -22.08 15.49
N SER A 14 -18.64 -23.08 14.78
CA SER A 14 -17.38 -22.96 14.03
C SER A 14 -17.51 -22.14 12.74
N LEU A 15 -18.72 -21.99 12.17
CA LEU A 15 -18.90 -21.30 10.89
C LEU A 15 -18.95 -19.77 11.02
N SER A 16 -19.28 -19.22 12.19
CA SER A 16 -19.33 -17.76 12.43
C SER A 16 -17.98 -17.13 12.77
N GLY A 17 -16.99 -17.90 13.25
CA GLY A 17 -15.72 -17.36 13.73
C GLY A 17 -14.77 -16.83 12.63
N ALA A 18 -14.93 -17.30 11.38
CA ALA A 18 -14.00 -16.99 10.30
C ALA A 18 -14.24 -15.64 9.59
N VAL A 19 -15.35 -14.95 9.88
CA VAL A 19 -15.76 -13.74 9.13
C VAL A 19 -15.10 -12.45 9.66
N CYS A 20 -14.59 -12.45 10.89
CA CYS A 20 -14.20 -11.19 11.56
C CYS A 20 -12.74 -10.71 11.34
N ALA A 21 -11.92 -11.40 10.54
CA ALA A 21 -10.47 -11.08 10.47
C ALA A 21 -9.86 -11.10 9.06
N GLN A 22 -10.61 -10.73 8.02
CA GLN A 22 -10.05 -10.53 6.68
C GLN A 22 -9.44 -9.13 6.55
N LYS A 23 -8.27 -8.89 7.15
CA LYS A 23 -7.42 -7.76 6.75
C LYS A 23 -6.76 -8.15 5.43
N SER A 24 -7.07 -7.44 4.34
CA SER A 24 -6.51 -7.74 3.01
C SER A 24 -4.98 -7.73 3.06
N GLN A 25 -4.34 -8.85 2.70
CA GLN A 25 -2.88 -9.02 2.71
C GLN A 25 -2.17 -7.91 1.92
N ASP A 26 -2.77 -7.45 0.82
CA ASP A 26 -2.24 -6.36 -0.02
C ASP A 26 -2.08 -5.04 0.74
N SER A 27 -2.94 -4.77 1.72
CA SER A 27 -2.86 -3.54 2.53
C SER A 27 -1.61 -3.48 3.39
N LEU A 28 -1.01 -4.63 3.74
CA LEU A 28 0.23 -4.69 4.52
C LEU A 28 1.47 -4.52 3.64
N LEU A 29 1.38 -4.93 2.38
CA LEU A 29 2.48 -4.85 1.41
C LEU A 29 2.80 -3.39 1.05
N TRP A 30 1.75 -2.57 0.90
CA TRP A 30 1.86 -1.17 0.44
C TRP A 30 2.04 -0.12 1.55
N GLN A 31 2.26 -0.53 2.81
CA GLN A 31 2.47 0.43 3.90
C GLN A 31 3.88 1.03 3.87
N THR A 32 3.94 2.35 3.99
CA THR A 32 5.18 3.13 4.14
C THR A 32 5.83 2.89 5.51
N LYS A 33 7.13 3.20 5.64
CA LYS A 33 7.86 3.17 6.93
C LYS A 33 7.19 4.02 8.00
N PHE A 34 6.64 5.16 7.59
CA PHE A 34 5.87 6.06 8.47
C PHE A 34 4.64 5.35 9.03
N GLU A 35 3.85 4.67 8.19
CA GLU A 35 2.66 3.94 8.63
C GLU A 35 3.01 2.71 9.49
N LYS A 36 4.05 1.96 9.11
CA LYS A 36 4.52 0.77 9.86
C LYS A 36 5.04 1.11 11.25
N SER A 37 5.61 2.30 11.43
CA SER A 37 6.18 2.77 12.70
C SER A 37 5.17 3.45 13.62
N TYR A 38 3.87 3.36 13.34
CA TYR A 38 2.82 4.12 14.05
C TYR A 38 3.07 5.64 13.99
N PHE A 39 3.46 6.12 12.81
CA PHE A 39 3.66 7.55 12.51
C PHE A 39 4.84 8.19 13.27
N LYS A 40 5.88 7.41 13.59
CA LYS A 40 7.04 7.86 14.39
C LYS A 40 8.33 8.02 13.60
N GLU A 41 8.46 7.32 12.47
CA GLU A 41 9.68 7.32 11.66
C GLU A 41 9.46 7.99 10.31
N THR A 42 10.48 8.66 9.81
CA THR A 42 10.47 9.23 8.46
C THR A 42 11.32 8.40 7.52
N THR A 43 10.90 8.33 6.26
CA THR A 43 11.66 7.69 5.18
C THR A 43 12.83 8.58 4.74
N THR A 44 13.93 7.95 4.32
CA THR A 44 15.03 8.63 3.65
C THR A 44 14.68 8.98 2.22
N TYR A 45 15.53 9.79 1.58
CA TYR A 45 15.36 10.15 0.18
C TYR A 45 15.40 8.91 -0.74
N GLU A 46 16.38 8.04 -0.53
CA GLU A 46 16.60 6.82 -1.32
C GLU A 46 15.44 5.83 -1.14
N GLU A 47 14.90 5.71 0.09
CA GLU A 47 13.72 4.91 0.38
C GLU A 47 12.48 5.47 -0.38
N CYS A 48 12.29 6.80 -0.40
CA CYS A 48 11.20 7.43 -1.16
C CYS A 48 11.31 7.19 -2.67
N ILE A 49 12.51 7.31 -3.23
CA ILE A 49 12.75 7.05 -4.67
C ILE A 49 12.43 5.58 -5.00
N SER A 50 12.91 4.66 -4.17
CA SER A 50 12.70 3.22 -4.38
C SER A 50 11.22 2.86 -4.33
N PHE A 51 10.50 3.40 -3.33
CA PHE A 51 9.05 3.22 -3.22
C PHE A 51 8.30 3.80 -4.42
N SER A 52 8.68 5.01 -4.88
CA SER A 52 8.08 5.66 -6.05
C SER A 52 8.25 4.84 -7.33
N LYS A 53 9.44 4.26 -7.53
CA LYS A 53 9.71 3.38 -8.67
C LYS A 53 8.92 2.09 -8.58
N GLN A 54 8.86 1.46 -7.41
CA GLN A 54 8.04 0.25 -7.19
C GLN A 54 6.56 0.52 -7.48
N LEU A 55 6.04 1.66 -7.03
CA LEU A 55 4.66 2.06 -7.25
C LEU A 55 4.33 2.19 -8.76
N ALA A 56 5.23 2.80 -9.53
CA ALA A 56 5.08 2.93 -10.98
C ALA A 56 5.24 1.59 -11.73
N THR A 57 6.04 0.66 -11.21
CA THR A 57 6.18 -0.68 -11.80
C THR A 57 4.91 -1.52 -11.63
N GLU A 58 4.25 -1.42 -10.47
CA GLU A 58 3.09 -2.26 -10.14
C GLU A 58 1.75 -1.65 -10.57
N SER A 59 1.74 -0.40 -11.06
CA SER A 59 0.53 0.30 -11.47
C SER A 59 0.68 0.96 -12.84
N GLU A 60 -0.15 0.54 -13.80
CA GLU A 60 -0.21 1.15 -15.14
C GLU A 60 -0.65 2.62 -15.13
N LEU A 61 -1.32 3.07 -14.04
CA LEU A 61 -1.81 4.43 -13.88
C LEU A 61 -0.71 5.42 -13.46
N ILE A 62 0.45 4.91 -13.06
CA ILE A 62 1.50 5.70 -12.40
C ILE A 62 2.76 5.66 -13.25
N HIS A 63 3.19 6.84 -13.68
CA HIS A 63 4.41 7.00 -14.45
C HIS A 63 5.47 7.72 -13.62
N TYR A 64 6.64 7.10 -13.49
CA TYR A 64 7.80 7.70 -12.86
C TYR A 64 8.70 8.35 -13.93
N GLN A 65 9.05 9.62 -13.72
CA GLN A 65 9.99 10.36 -14.57
C GLN A 65 11.00 11.13 -13.70
N GLU A 66 12.20 11.36 -14.23
CA GLU A 66 13.16 12.30 -13.65
C GLU A 66 13.07 13.64 -14.41
N MET A 67 12.75 14.72 -13.69
CA MET A 67 12.63 16.07 -14.29
C MET A 67 14.01 16.69 -14.57
N GLY A 68 15.02 16.28 -13.82
CA GLY A 68 16.37 16.83 -13.87
C GLY A 68 17.14 16.49 -12.61
N LYS A 69 18.19 17.26 -12.32
CA LYS A 69 18.98 17.12 -11.10
C LYS A 69 18.90 18.36 -10.24
N SER A 70 18.88 18.17 -8.92
CA SER A 70 18.99 19.26 -7.95
C SER A 70 20.41 19.84 -7.93
N PRO A 71 20.64 21.00 -7.30
CA PRO A 71 21.98 21.56 -7.11
C PRO A 71 22.95 20.62 -6.38
N GLN A 72 22.41 19.67 -5.60
CA GLN A 72 23.19 18.63 -4.91
C GLN A 72 23.43 17.40 -5.79
N ASN A 73 23.16 17.51 -7.10
CA ASN A 73 23.30 16.46 -8.10
C ASN A 73 22.44 15.21 -7.83
N ARG A 74 21.30 15.37 -7.13
CA ARG A 74 20.31 14.30 -6.90
C ARG A 74 19.21 14.36 -7.96
N PRO A 75 18.69 13.23 -8.46
CA PRO A 75 17.57 13.27 -9.41
C PRO A 75 16.36 13.96 -8.77
N ILE A 76 15.51 14.61 -9.56
CA ILE A 76 14.24 15.16 -9.08
C ILE A 76 13.13 14.25 -9.60
N PRO A 77 12.56 13.37 -8.76
CA PRO A 77 11.51 12.46 -9.17
C PRO A 77 10.18 13.18 -9.40
N LEU A 78 9.46 12.71 -10.41
CA LEU A 78 8.12 13.15 -10.77
C LEU A 78 7.24 11.90 -10.94
N LEU A 79 6.15 11.85 -10.18
CA LEU A 79 5.13 10.81 -10.31
C LEU A 79 3.90 11.42 -10.99
N ILE A 80 3.54 10.90 -12.15
CA ILE A 80 2.36 11.30 -12.90
C ILE A 80 1.31 10.22 -12.68
N VAL A 81 0.14 10.62 -12.20
CA VAL A 81 -1.00 9.73 -12.02
C VAL A 81 -2.03 10.06 -13.07
N GLU A 82 -2.32 9.12 -13.95
CA GLU A 82 -3.38 9.22 -14.94
C GLU A 82 -4.66 8.60 -14.39
N TYR A 83 -5.74 9.38 -14.29
CA TYR A 83 -7.04 8.88 -13.88
C TYR A 83 -8.12 9.38 -14.84
N GLY A 84 -8.61 8.48 -15.70
CA GLY A 84 -9.55 8.82 -16.76
C GLY A 84 -8.90 9.74 -17.81
N TYR A 85 -9.49 10.91 -18.08
CA TYR A 85 -8.95 11.92 -19.01
C TYR A 85 -8.12 13.00 -18.32
N LEU A 86 -7.80 12.85 -17.04
CA LEU A 86 -7.08 13.87 -16.26
C LEU A 86 -5.79 13.29 -15.68
N SER A 87 -4.66 13.91 -16.03
CA SER A 87 -3.36 13.63 -15.43
C SER A 87 -3.10 14.56 -14.25
N LYS A 88 -2.79 14.02 -13.07
CA LYS A 88 -2.27 14.77 -11.92
C LYS A 88 -0.77 14.55 -11.81
N ILE A 89 -0.02 15.64 -11.68
CA ILE A 89 1.44 15.62 -11.57
C ILE A 89 1.84 15.90 -10.13
N PHE A 90 2.62 15.00 -9.53
CA PHE A 90 3.24 15.20 -8.23
C PHE A 90 4.76 15.29 -8.39
N ALA A 91 5.32 16.46 -8.12
CA ALA A 91 6.76 16.68 -8.09
C ALA A 91 7.24 16.63 -6.63
N PHE A 92 8.25 15.81 -6.35
CA PHE A 92 8.86 15.74 -5.03
C PHE A 92 10.30 16.25 -5.12
N ALA A 93 10.55 17.43 -4.58
CA ALA A 93 11.89 17.97 -4.35
C ALA A 93 12.05 18.20 -2.85
N ARG A 94 12.99 17.50 -2.22
CA ARG A 94 13.39 17.70 -0.83
C ARG A 94 14.73 18.40 -0.78
#